data_AF-A0A7C6H369-F1
#
_entry.id   AF-A0A7C6H369-F1
#
_cell.length_a   1.000
_cell.length_b   1.000
_cell.length_c   1.000
_cell.angle_alpha   90.00
_cell.angle_beta   90.00
_cell.angle_gamma   90.00
#
_symmetry.space_group_name_H-M   'P 1'
#
loop_
_entity.id
_entity.type
_entity.pdbx_description
1 polymer ?
#
loop_
_entity_poly.entity_id
_entity_poly.type
_entity_poly.pdbx_seq_one_letter_code
_entity_poly.pdbx_strand_id
1 'polypeptide(L)'
;MNDNADKMESNVPAEEWQRVEVPRPEHVKVVMIAESPSPHLLPVYRVSRTFDDASARLMIFASAEPGRLLVRIDNFLKELGDSQRDEKMAKLNEIFRIGHLIYLSKEPIDERSERGRFTPTSVRDEVDGLLDQGVHVIVTLGEAARSWMRNNFSTEGLTLVQLPVPSNHISDWFPSFMERMHRERGADTLGIRDSMAVQIDKLVWALSDL
;
A
#
# COMPACT_ATOMS: atom_id res chain seq x y z
N MET A 1 -30.63 -16.47 34.30
CA MET A 1 -30.73 -16.45 32.83
C MET A 1 -29.71 -15.43 32.36
N ASN A 2 -28.60 -15.95 31.85
CA ASN A 2 -27.50 -15.21 31.26
C ASN A 2 -27.93 -14.61 29.93
N ASP A 3 -27.49 -13.40 29.63
CA ASP A 3 -27.21 -12.90 28.27
C ASP A 3 -26.28 -11.68 28.37
N ASN A 4 -25.08 -11.90 28.91
CA ASN A 4 -23.95 -11.04 28.60
C ASN A 4 -23.20 -11.72 27.46
N ALA A 5 -23.55 -11.35 26.23
CA ALA A 5 -22.76 -11.70 25.06
C ALA A 5 -21.43 -10.94 25.16
N ASP A 6 -20.42 -11.63 25.69
CA ASP A 6 -19.03 -11.22 25.68
C ASP A 6 -18.65 -10.75 24.28
N LYS A 7 -18.34 -9.47 24.19
CA LYS A 7 -17.53 -8.91 23.12
C LYS A 7 -16.20 -9.66 23.15
N MET A 8 -15.97 -10.57 22.20
CA MET A 8 -14.61 -10.95 21.83
C MET A 8 -13.97 -9.74 21.13
N GLU A 9 -13.58 -8.75 21.93
CA GLU A 9 -12.51 -7.83 21.56
C GLU A 9 -11.26 -8.69 21.37
N SER A 10 -10.78 -8.76 20.12
CA SER A 10 -9.56 -9.50 19.79
C SER A 10 -8.38 -8.79 20.46
N ASN A 11 -8.06 -9.22 21.68
CA ASN A 11 -6.84 -8.88 22.38
C ASN A 11 -5.66 -9.53 21.65
N VAL A 12 -5.25 -8.94 20.52
CA VAL A 12 -3.90 -9.13 20.00
C VAL A 12 -3.00 -8.27 20.89
N PRO A 13 -2.08 -8.86 21.69
CA PRO A 13 -1.22 -8.10 22.58
C PRO A 13 -0.44 -7.05 21.80
N ALA A 14 -0.39 -5.82 22.30
CA ALA A 14 0.36 -4.70 21.71
C ALA A 14 1.86 -5.02 21.51
N GLU A 15 2.39 -6.03 22.22
CA GLU A 15 3.76 -6.54 22.11
C GLU A 15 4.05 -7.30 20.79
N GLU A 16 3.04 -7.84 20.09
CA GLU A 16 3.25 -8.65 18.88
C GLU A 16 3.39 -7.83 17.57
N TRP A 17 3.18 -6.51 17.63
CA TRP A 17 3.50 -5.58 16.53
C TRP A 17 4.99 -5.22 16.47
N GLN A 18 5.88 -6.08 16.99
CA GLN A 18 7.31 -6.01 16.69
C GLN A 18 7.47 -5.75 15.19
N ARG A 19 8.04 -4.58 14.89
CA ARG A 19 8.07 -3.91 13.58
C ARG A 19 7.99 -4.92 12.43
N VAL A 20 6.87 -4.89 11.73
CA VAL A 20 6.73 -5.58 10.45
C VAL A 20 7.70 -4.90 9.49
N GLU A 21 8.90 -5.47 9.39
CA GLU A 21 9.97 -5.02 8.51
C GLU A 21 9.98 -5.90 7.27
N VAL A 22 9.82 -5.27 6.11
CA VAL A 22 9.85 -5.96 4.82
C VAL A 22 11.30 -5.98 4.35
N PRO A 23 11.87 -7.15 4.01
CA PRO A 23 13.22 -7.22 3.48
C PRO A 23 13.39 -6.29 2.28
N ARG A 24 14.46 -5.50 2.31
CA ARG A 24 14.74 -4.48 1.30
C ARG A 24 15.44 -5.11 0.09
N PRO A 25 15.05 -4.79 -1.16
CA PRO A 25 15.81 -5.24 -2.32
C PRO A 25 17.17 -4.53 -2.43
N GLU A 26 18.16 -5.20 -3.01
CA GLU A 26 19.51 -4.64 -3.23
C GLU A 26 19.47 -3.28 -3.95
N HIS A 27 18.58 -3.17 -4.94
CA HIS A 27 18.41 -1.97 -5.75
C HIS A 27 16.97 -1.47 -5.61
N VAL A 28 16.75 -0.54 -4.69
CA VAL A 28 15.46 0.13 -4.54
C VAL A 28 15.34 1.19 -5.63
N LYS A 29 14.21 1.18 -6.35
CA LYS A 29 13.87 2.18 -7.36
C LYS A 29 12.50 2.83 -7.12
N VAL A 30 11.66 2.17 -6.33
CA VAL A 30 10.32 2.63 -5.98
C VAL A 30 10.12 2.48 -4.48
N VAL A 31 9.60 3.51 -3.81
CA VAL A 31 9.13 3.39 -2.43
C VAL A 31 7.62 3.27 -2.44
N MET A 32 7.08 2.25 -1.78
CA MET A 32 5.64 2.05 -1.59
C MET A 32 5.33 2.32 -0.12
N ILE A 33 4.41 3.24 0.14
CA ILE A 33 4.00 3.60 1.49
C ILE A 33 2.55 3.16 1.67
N ALA A 34 2.31 2.32 2.67
CA ALA A 34 0.99 1.78 3.00
C ALA A 34 0.62 2.07 4.46
N GLU A 35 -0.68 2.05 4.74
CA GLU A 35 -1.18 2.01 6.11
C GLU A 35 -0.85 0.68 6.79
N SER A 36 -0.83 0.66 8.12
CA SER A 36 -0.43 -0.50 8.94
C SER A 36 -0.89 -1.85 8.37
N PRO A 37 -0.02 -2.88 8.40
CA PRO A 37 -0.31 -4.16 7.77
C PRO A 37 -1.57 -4.77 8.38
N SER A 38 -2.37 -5.44 7.54
CA SER A 38 -3.53 -6.18 8.02
C SER A 38 -3.10 -7.27 9.03
N PRO A 39 -3.81 -7.45 10.16
CA PRO A 39 -3.46 -8.46 11.16
C PRO A 39 -3.33 -9.88 10.59
N HIS A 40 -4.08 -10.19 9.52
CA HIS A 40 -4.02 -11.48 8.82
C HIS A 40 -2.69 -11.72 8.09
N LEU A 41 -1.86 -10.69 7.89
CA LEU A 41 -0.54 -10.81 7.29
C LEU A 41 0.55 -11.16 8.32
N LEU A 42 0.30 -10.99 9.62
CA LEU A 42 1.29 -11.29 10.67
C LEU A 42 1.82 -12.73 10.60
N PRO A 43 1.00 -13.77 10.36
CA PRO A 43 1.51 -15.13 10.16
C PRO A 43 2.43 -15.24 8.94
N VAL A 44 2.09 -14.57 7.84
CA VAL A 44 2.92 -14.55 6.62
C VAL A 44 4.26 -13.89 6.90
N TYR A 45 4.29 -12.77 7.63
CA TYR A 45 5.52 -12.13 8.06
C TYR A 45 6.38 -13.06 8.92
N ARG A 46 5.78 -13.73 9.91
CA ARG A 46 6.51 -14.68 10.78
C ARG A 46 7.12 -15.83 9.99
N VAL A 47 6.35 -16.43 9.07
CA VAL A 47 6.82 -17.53 8.23
C VAL A 47 7.85 -17.05 7.20
N SER A 48 7.71 -15.84 6.65
CA SER A 48 8.64 -15.32 5.64
C SER A 48 10.09 -15.27 6.15
N ARG A 49 10.29 -15.04 7.46
CA ARG A 49 11.62 -15.00 8.10
C ARG A 49 12.38 -16.33 8.05
N THR A 50 11.75 -17.44 7.67
CA THR A 50 12.43 -18.72 7.49
C THR A 50 13.00 -18.92 6.09
N PHE A 51 12.74 -18.00 5.17
CA PHE A 51 13.21 -18.02 3.79
C PHE A 51 14.31 -16.96 3.57
N ASP A 52 15.00 -17.04 2.43
CA ASP A 52 15.90 -15.97 1.99
C ASP A 52 15.12 -14.66 1.72
N ASP A 53 15.81 -13.52 1.76
CA ASP A 53 15.21 -12.19 1.63
C ASP A 53 14.39 -12.02 0.35
N ALA A 54 14.82 -12.61 -0.77
CA ALA A 54 14.10 -12.50 -2.03
C ALA A 54 12.78 -13.28 -1.98
N SER A 55 12.81 -14.52 -1.50
CA SER A 55 11.61 -15.34 -1.29
C SER A 55 10.65 -14.73 -0.26
N ALA A 56 11.18 -14.29 0.88
CA ALA A 56 10.42 -13.63 1.94
C ALA A 56 9.69 -12.39 1.41
N ARG A 57 10.39 -11.57 0.64
CA ARG A 57 9.82 -10.38 0.00
C ARG A 57 8.71 -10.72 -1.00
N LEU A 58 8.91 -11.72 -1.85
CA LEU A 58 7.86 -12.15 -2.79
C LEU A 58 6.59 -12.59 -2.06
N MET A 59 6.73 -13.37 -0.97
CA MET A 59 5.59 -13.81 -0.15
C MET A 59 4.85 -12.63 0.48
N ILE A 60 5.60 -11.66 1.02
CA ILE A 60 5.03 -10.44 1.61
C ILE A 60 4.33 -9.63 0.53
N PHE A 61 5.01 -9.31 -0.58
CA PHE A 61 4.43 -8.50 -1.65
C PHE A 61 3.17 -9.14 -2.24
N ALA A 62 3.16 -10.46 -2.44
CA ALA A 62 2.00 -11.17 -2.98
C ALA A 62 0.78 -11.14 -2.03
N SER A 63 1.02 -11.22 -0.71
CA SER A 63 -0.06 -11.28 0.29
C SER A 63 -0.55 -9.90 0.76
N ALA A 64 0.33 -8.90 0.69
CA ALA A 64 0.13 -7.55 1.18
C ALA A 64 -0.52 -6.60 0.15
N GLU A 65 -0.53 -5.31 0.48
CA GLU A 65 -1.09 -4.22 -0.31
C GLU A 65 -0.52 -4.12 -1.74
N PRO A 66 0.79 -4.36 -2.01
CA PRO A 66 1.31 -4.37 -3.38
C PRO A 66 0.69 -5.45 -4.28
N GLY A 67 0.55 -6.68 -3.82
CA GLY A 67 -0.05 -7.77 -4.59
C GLY A 67 -1.54 -7.55 -4.80
N ARG A 68 -2.23 -7.10 -3.75
CA ARG A 68 -3.64 -6.68 -3.86
C ARG A 68 -3.82 -5.54 -4.87
N LEU A 69 -2.89 -4.59 -4.90
CA LEU A 69 -2.90 -3.50 -5.87
C LEU A 69 -2.81 -4.05 -7.30
N LEU A 70 -1.86 -4.95 -7.58
CA LEU A 70 -1.69 -5.50 -8.93
C LEU A 70 -2.93 -6.25 -9.42
N VAL A 71 -3.53 -7.10 -8.58
CA VAL A 71 -4.79 -7.80 -8.93
C VAL A 71 -5.91 -6.80 -9.24
N ARG A 72 -5.99 -5.71 -8.48
CA ARG A 72 -7.00 -4.66 -8.70
C ARG A 72 -6.74 -3.87 -9.98
N ILE A 73 -5.49 -3.54 -10.27
CA ILE A 73 -5.13 -2.85 -11.52
C ILE A 73 -5.46 -3.76 -12.71
N ASP A 74 -5.12 -5.04 -12.65
CA ASP A 74 -5.44 -5.99 -13.72
C ASP A 74 -6.95 -6.07 -14.00
N ASN A 75 -7.76 -6.22 -12.95
CA ASN A 75 -9.21 -6.21 -13.07
C ASN A 75 -9.73 -4.88 -13.63
N PHE A 76 -9.21 -3.75 -13.16
CA PHE A 76 -9.59 -2.42 -13.63
C PHE A 76 -9.29 -2.23 -15.14
N LEU A 77 -8.07 -2.57 -15.57
CA LEU A 77 -7.67 -2.48 -16.97
C LEU A 77 -8.49 -3.44 -17.86
N LYS A 78 -8.81 -4.63 -17.35
CA LYS A 78 -9.70 -5.58 -18.02
C LYS A 78 -11.11 -5.04 -18.18
N GLU A 79 -11.68 -4.43 -17.13
CA GLU A 79 -13.00 -3.78 -17.18
C GLU A 79 -13.04 -2.61 -18.17
N LEU A 80 -11.96 -1.84 -18.26
CA LEU A 80 -11.82 -0.76 -19.25
C LEU A 80 -11.67 -1.27 -20.69
N GLY A 81 -11.36 -2.55 -20.88
CA GLY A 81 -10.97 -3.07 -22.19
C GLY A 81 -9.67 -2.45 -22.69
N ASP A 82 -8.74 -2.13 -21.79
CA ASP A 82 -7.46 -1.52 -22.13
C ASP A 82 -6.64 -2.49 -23.00
N SER A 83 -6.34 -2.08 -24.23
CA SER A 83 -5.61 -2.91 -25.20
C SER A 83 -4.15 -3.16 -24.82
N GLN A 84 -3.59 -2.34 -23.92
CA GLN A 84 -2.22 -2.47 -23.42
C GLN A 84 -2.15 -3.16 -22.05
N ARG A 85 -3.25 -3.77 -21.57
CA ARG A 85 -3.31 -4.41 -20.24
C ARG A 85 -2.11 -5.31 -19.96
N ASP A 86 -1.80 -6.25 -20.86
CA ASP A 86 -0.76 -7.25 -20.62
C ASP A 86 0.63 -6.62 -20.54
N GLU A 87 0.92 -5.61 -21.37
CA GLU A 87 2.17 -4.84 -21.34
C GLU A 87 2.29 -4.02 -20.04
N LYS A 88 1.23 -3.31 -19.66
CA LYS A 88 1.17 -2.54 -18.41
C LYS A 88 1.37 -3.44 -17.20
N MET A 89 0.70 -4.61 -17.17
CA MET A 89 0.83 -5.56 -16.07
C MET A 89 2.22 -6.19 -16.00
N ALA A 90 2.85 -6.51 -17.14
CA ALA A 90 4.23 -6.99 -17.17
C ALA A 90 5.19 -5.98 -16.54
N LYS A 91 5.03 -4.69 -16.85
CA LYS A 91 5.83 -3.61 -16.28
C LYS A 91 5.55 -3.41 -14.78
N LEU A 92 4.28 -3.42 -14.37
CA LEU A 92 3.89 -3.28 -12.96
C LEU A 92 4.39 -4.42 -12.07
N ASN A 93 4.54 -5.64 -12.61
CA ASN A 93 5.12 -6.76 -11.88
C ASN A 93 6.59 -6.51 -11.47
N GLU A 94 7.31 -5.61 -12.14
CA GLU A 94 8.70 -5.26 -11.77
C GLU A 94 8.79 -4.61 -10.38
N ILE A 95 7.70 -4.04 -9.87
CA ILE A 95 7.60 -3.52 -8.49
C ILE A 95 7.99 -4.59 -7.46
N PHE A 96 7.67 -5.86 -7.72
CA PHE A 96 8.03 -6.99 -6.85
C PHE A 96 9.53 -7.23 -6.78
N ARG A 97 10.32 -6.61 -7.65
CA ARG A 97 11.79 -6.71 -7.69
C ARG A 97 12.48 -5.46 -7.19
N ILE A 98 11.95 -4.28 -7.51
CA ILE A 98 12.62 -2.99 -7.23
C ILE A 98 11.91 -2.09 -6.20
N GLY A 99 10.69 -2.47 -5.78
CA GLY A 99 9.90 -1.73 -4.80
C GLY A 99 10.29 -2.05 -3.36
N HIS A 100 10.38 -1.02 -2.53
CA HIS A 100 10.52 -1.14 -1.08
C HIS A 100 9.21 -0.78 -0.39
N LEU A 101 8.68 -1.66 0.46
CA LEU A 101 7.39 -1.46 1.13
C LEU A 101 7.60 -0.97 2.55
N ILE A 102 7.04 0.20 2.85
CA ILE A 102 7.10 0.85 4.16
C ILE A 102 5.68 0.97 4.71
N TYR A 103 5.50 0.53 5.95
CA TYR A 103 4.24 0.65 6.67
C TYR A 103 4.25 1.83 7.64
N LEU A 104 3.23 2.67 7.55
CA LEU A 104 2.90 3.63 8.59
C LEU A 104 2.30 2.85 9.78
N SER A 105 3.13 2.51 10.76
CA SER A 105 2.65 1.84 11.98
C SER A 105 1.70 2.78 12.74
N LYS A 106 0.52 2.27 13.11
CA LYS A 106 -0.33 2.85 14.14
C LYS A 106 0.22 2.37 15.48
N GLU A 107 1.10 3.14 16.10
CA GLU A 107 1.34 2.92 17.54
C GLU A 107 0.01 3.15 18.29
N PRO A 108 -0.29 2.37 19.35
CA PRO A 108 -1.47 2.63 20.16
C PRO A 108 -1.36 4.04 20.77
N ILE A 109 -2.47 4.77 20.68
CA ILE A 109 -2.63 6.09 21.26
C ILE A 109 -2.59 5.90 22.77
N ASP A 110 -1.47 6.21 23.42
CA ASP A 110 -1.53 6.60 24.82
C ASP A 110 -2.34 7.90 24.88
N GLU A 111 -3.54 7.81 25.45
CA GLU A 111 -4.46 8.91 25.68
C GLU A 111 -3.81 9.97 26.58
N ARG A 112 -2.97 10.86 26.01
CA ARG A 112 -2.64 12.18 26.60
C ARG A 112 -1.81 13.15 25.77
N SER A 113 -1.48 12.86 24.51
CA SER A 113 -0.65 13.78 23.71
C SER A 113 -1.50 14.56 22.72
N GLU A 114 -2.11 15.63 23.20
CA GLU A 114 -2.61 16.72 22.36
C GLU A 114 -1.47 17.29 21.51
N ARG A 115 -1.79 17.60 20.24
CA ARG A 115 -1.01 18.36 19.23
C ARG A 115 0.01 17.58 18.39
N GLY A 116 -0.48 17.15 17.22
CA GLY A 116 0.20 17.38 15.93
C GLY A 116 1.45 16.55 15.63
N ARG A 117 1.39 15.77 14.53
CA ARG A 117 2.51 15.13 13.83
C ARG A 117 3.33 14.15 14.66
N PHE A 118 2.85 12.92 14.82
CA PHE A 118 3.77 11.83 15.18
C PHE A 118 3.49 10.60 14.33
N THR A 119 4.34 10.46 13.33
CA THR A 119 4.70 9.19 12.70
C THR A 119 6.12 8.90 13.20
N PRO A 120 6.52 7.65 13.45
CA PRO A 120 7.82 7.37 14.01
C PRO A 120 8.92 8.01 13.16
N THR A 121 9.84 8.74 13.80
CA THR A 121 11.03 9.34 13.15
C THR A 121 11.74 8.34 12.24
N SER A 122 11.73 7.06 12.61
CA SER A 122 12.32 5.97 11.82
C SER A 122 11.75 5.81 10.40
N VAL A 123 10.45 6.04 10.18
CA VAL A 123 9.85 5.93 8.84
C VAL A 123 10.26 7.10 7.95
N ARG A 124 10.35 8.29 8.53
CA ARG A 124 10.83 9.47 7.83
C ARG A 124 12.31 9.31 7.46
N ASP A 125 13.13 8.91 8.41
CA ASP A 125 14.57 8.70 8.22
C ASP A 125 14.85 7.64 7.14
N GLU A 126 14.03 6.58 7.11
CA GLU A 126 14.10 5.54 6.07
C GLU A 126 13.78 6.08 4.67
N VAL A 127 12.72 6.90 4.54
CA VAL A 127 12.37 7.53 3.27
C VAL A 127 13.44 8.54 2.84
N ASP A 128 13.88 9.43 3.75
CA ASP A 128 14.96 10.41 3.47
C ASP A 128 16.23 9.68 2.99
N GLY A 129 16.63 8.59 3.64
CA GLY A 129 17.77 7.78 3.23
C GLY A 129 17.62 7.10 1.86
N LEU A 130 16.39 6.81 1.42
CA LEU A 130 16.11 6.30 0.07
C LEU A 130 16.14 7.41 -0.97
N LEU A 131 15.63 8.60 -0.64
CA LEU A 131 15.69 9.77 -1.50
C LEU A 131 17.15 10.19 -1.76
N ASP A 132 17.99 10.18 -0.72
CA ASP A 132 19.44 10.46 -0.82
C ASP A 132 20.18 9.45 -1.72
N GLN A 133 19.64 8.24 -1.87
CA GLN A 133 20.16 7.22 -2.78
C GLN A 133 19.63 7.36 -4.21
N GLY A 134 18.87 8.42 -4.50
CA GLY A 134 18.34 8.75 -5.84
C GLY A 134 16.98 8.14 -6.16
N VAL A 135 16.31 7.50 -5.19
CA VAL A 135 14.95 7.00 -5.38
C VAL A 135 14.00 8.18 -5.41
N HIS A 136 13.24 8.34 -6.51
CA HIS A 136 12.34 9.49 -6.69
C HIS A 136 10.91 9.08 -7.06
N VAL A 137 10.65 7.79 -7.27
CA VAL A 137 9.31 7.25 -7.52
C VAL A 137 8.69 6.80 -6.20
N ILE A 138 7.61 7.47 -5.79
CA ILE A 138 6.91 7.17 -4.54
C ILE A 138 5.47 6.78 -4.86
N VAL A 139 5.04 5.62 -4.38
CA VAL A 139 3.67 5.12 -4.48
C VAL A 139 3.01 5.19 -3.11
N THR A 140 2.01 6.04 -2.93
CA THR A 140 1.22 6.07 -1.71
C THR A 140 -0.05 5.27 -1.88
N LEU A 141 -0.27 4.30 -0.99
CA LEU A 141 -1.44 3.43 -0.96
C LEU A 141 -2.38 3.89 0.15
N GLY A 142 -3.49 4.52 -0.24
CA GLY A 142 -4.53 4.98 0.71
C GLY A 142 -4.35 6.42 1.16
N GLU A 143 -5.38 6.96 1.81
CA GLU A 143 -5.45 8.37 2.15
C GLU A 143 -4.50 8.73 3.31
N ALA A 144 -4.26 7.83 4.28
CA ALA A 144 -3.32 8.15 5.35
C ALA A 144 -1.87 8.19 4.82
N ALA A 145 -1.48 7.28 3.94
CA ALA A 145 -0.17 7.30 3.27
C ALA A 145 0.02 8.59 2.44
N ARG A 146 -1.01 8.97 1.67
CA ARG A 146 -1.02 10.19 0.89
C ARG A 146 -0.90 11.44 1.76
N SER A 147 -1.71 11.55 2.81
CA SER A 147 -1.69 12.68 3.73
C SER A 147 -0.36 12.77 4.47
N TRP A 148 0.22 11.62 4.83
CA TRP A 148 1.53 11.57 5.48
C TRP A 148 2.63 12.14 4.57
N MET A 149 2.71 11.69 3.32
CA MET A 149 3.70 12.19 2.35
C MET A 149 3.59 13.70 2.17
N ARG A 150 2.37 14.21 1.95
CA ARG A 150 2.11 15.65 1.78
C ARG A 150 2.56 16.48 2.97
N ASN A 151 2.45 15.94 4.19
CA ASN A 151 2.76 16.67 5.40
C ASN A 151 4.25 16.64 5.78
N ASN A 152 5.03 15.72 5.19
CA ASN A 152 6.41 15.47 5.60
C ASN A 152 7.45 15.80 4.53
N PHE A 153 7.09 15.75 3.25
CA PHE A 153 8.02 15.92 2.13
C PHE A 153 7.54 16.98 1.14
N SER A 154 8.49 17.71 0.54
CA SER A 154 8.22 18.43 -0.70
C SER A 154 8.04 17.43 -1.83
N THR A 155 7.05 17.65 -2.70
CA THR A 155 6.83 16.79 -3.87
C THR A 155 7.63 17.23 -5.09
N GLU A 156 8.41 18.30 -4.98
CA GLU A 156 9.25 18.79 -6.05
C GLU A 156 10.35 17.77 -6.39
N GLY A 157 10.48 17.41 -7.66
CA GLY A 157 11.43 16.39 -8.12
C GLY A 157 10.99 14.93 -7.87
N LEU A 158 9.83 14.70 -7.23
CA LEU A 158 9.32 13.36 -6.97
C LEU A 158 8.22 12.96 -7.97
N THR A 159 8.31 11.72 -8.46
CA THR A 159 7.21 11.07 -9.18
C THR A 159 6.27 10.43 -8.16
N LEU A 160 5.32 11.23 -7.66
CA LEU A 160 4.33 10.78 -6.68
C LEU A 160 3.11 10.14 -7.37
N VAL A 161 2.93 8.83 -7.18
CA VAL A 161 1.77 8.05 -7.62
C VAL A 161 0.85 7.83 -6.43
N GLN A 162 -0.43 8.18 -6.58
CA GLN A 162 -1.43 8.11 -5.51
C GLN A 162 -2.52 7.13 -5.91
N LEU A 163 -2.54 5.96 -5.27
CA LEU A 163 -3.52 4.93 -5.55
C LEU A 163 -4.45 4.76 -4.34
N PRO A 164 -5.77 4.80 -4.53
CA PRO A 164 -6.70 4.60 -3.42
C PRO A 164 -6.55 3.18 -2.87
N VAL A 165 -6.68 3.04 -1.55
CA VAL A 165 -6.91 1.74 -0.90
C VAL A 165 -8.39 1.70 -0.53
N PRO A 166 -9.23 0.94 -1.26
CA PRO A 166 -10.58 0.63 -0.81
C PRO A 166 -10.53 -0.30 0.40
N SER A 167 -11.61 -0.29 1.20
CA SER A 167 -11.70 -1.00 2.48
C SER A 167 -11.24 -2.46 2.43
N ASN A 168 -10.78 -2.95 3.59
CA ASN A 168 -10.26 -4.30 3.76
C ASN A 168 -11.35 -5.41 3.76
N HIS A 169 -12.58 -5.12 3.32
CA HIS A 169 -13.66 -6.10 3.39
C HIS A 169 -13.56 -7.10 2.23
N ILE A 170 -13.60 -8.39 2.55
CA ILE A 170 -13.60 -9.51 1.58
C ILE A 170 -14.81 -9.43 0.62
N SER A 171 -15.90 -8.77 1.03
CA SER A 171 -17.04 -8.44 0.16
C SER A 171 -16.68 -7.49 -1.00
N ASP A 172 -15.59 -6.74 -0.88
CA ASP A 172 -15.09 -5.79 -1.88
C ASP A 172 -14.28 -6.50 -2.99
N TRP A 173 -14.16 -7.83 -2.92
CA TRP A 173 -13.53 -8.67 -3.94
C TRP A 173 -14.48 -9.06 -5.07
N PHE A 174 -15.79 -8.78 -4.94
CA PHE A 174 -16.83 -9.38 -5.79
C PHE A 174 -17.79 -8.43 -6.54
N PRO A 175 -17.81 -7.10 -6.36
CA PRO A 175 -18.30 -6.19 -7.40
C PRO A 175 -17.15 -5.68 -8.28
N SER A 176 -17.44 -5.43 -9.56
CA SER A 176 -16.50 -4.76 -10.48
C SER A 176 -16.13 -3.37 -9.93
N PHE A 177 -14.94 -2.84 -10.27
CA PHE A 177 -14.51 -1.53 -9.77
C PHE A 177 -15.58 -0.47 -10.05
N MET A 178 -16.12 -0.45 -11.27
CA MET A 178 -17.15 0.50 -11.68
C MET A 178 -18.45 0.34 -10.90
N GLU A 179 -18.87 -0.89 -10.64
CA GLU A 179 -20.11 -1.17 -9.92
C GLU A 179 -20.00 -0.77 -8.44
N ARG A 180 -18.82 -0.94 -7.83
CA ARG A 180 -18.56 -0.44 -6.47
C ARG A 180 -18.54 1.08 -6.42
N MET A 181 -17.78 1.71 -7.32
CA MET A 181 -17.68 3.17 -7.37
C MET A 181 -19.04 3.83 -7.62
N HIS A 182 -19.87 3.23 -8.46
CA HIS A 182 -21.24 3.69 -8.67
C HIS A 182 -22.09 3.65 -7.40
N ARG A 183 -21.99 2.58 -6.60
CA ARG A 183 -22.70 2.48 -5.31
C ARG A 183 -22.17 3.45 -4.25
N GLU A 184 -20.85 3.62 -4.17
CA GLU A 184 -20.20 4.41 -3.12
C GLU A 184 -20.22 5.92 -3.41
N ARG A 185 -20.14 6.31 -4.68
CA ARG A 185 -19.84 7.69 -5.09
C ARG A 185 -20.81 8.23 -6.15
N GLY A 186 -21.69 7.40 -6.70
CA GLY A 186 -22.72 7.81 -7.66
C GLY A 186 -22.13 8.55 -8.86
N ALA A 187 -22.43 9.84 -8.97
CA ALA A 187 -22.04 10.69 -10.11
C ALA A 187 -20.52 10.90 -10.27
N ASP A 188 -19.72 10.72 -9.21
CA ASP A 188 -18.26 10.94 -9.25
C ASP A 188 -17.47 9.71 -9.77
N THR A 189 -18.18 8.66 -10.19
CA THR A 189 -17.59 7.40 -10.67
C THR A 189 -16.64 7.60 -11.86
N LEU A 190 -17.02 8.46 -12.82
CA LEU A 190 -16.21 8.71 -14.01
C LEU A 190 -14.92 9.49 -13.68
N GLY A 191 -14.99 10.48 -12.80
CA GLY A 191 -13.81 11.24 -12.38
C GLY A 191 -12.79 10.37 -11.65
N ILE A 192 -13.27 9.45 -10.79
CA ILE A 192 -12.38 8.52 -10.08
C ILE A 192 -11.80 7.46 -11.03
N ARG A 193 -12.59 6.97 -12.00
CA ARG A 193 -12.10 6.07 -13.05
C ARG A 193 -10.95 6.71 -13.82
N ASP A 194 -11.15 7.91 -14.34
CA ASP A 194 -10.15 8.60 -15.16
C ASP A 194 -8.92 8.97 -14.33
N SER A 195 -9.12 9.43 -13.08
CA SER A 195 -8.01 9.65 -12.15
C SER A 195 -7.21 8.38 -11.87
N MET A 196 -7.86 7.21 -11.74
CA MET A 196 -7.17 5.95 -11.48
C MET A 196 -6.36 5.50 -12.71
N ALA A 197 -6.93 5.61 -13.92
CA ALA A 197 -6.22 5.33 -15.16
C ALA A 197 -4.95 6.18 -15.30
N VAL A 198 -5.05 7.49 -15.04
CA VAL A 198 -3.90 8.41 -15.07
C VAL A 198 -2.82 8.01 -14.06
N GLN A 199 -3.18 7.57 -12.85
CA GLN A 199 -2.20 7.16 -11.84
C GLN A 199 -1.53 5.83 -12.20
N ILE A 200 -2.26 4.90 -12.81
CA ILE A 200 -1.69 3.64 -13.31
C ILE A 200 -0.72 3.92 -14.45
N ASP A 201 -1.11 4.75 -15.42
CA ASP A 201 -0.23 5.13 -16.51
C ASP A 201 1.02 5.84 -15.98
N LYS A 202 0.85 6.79 -15.06
CA LYS A 202 1.98 7.46 -14.40
C LYS A 202 2.96 6.46 -13.77
N LEU A 203 2.46 5.42 -13.11
CA LEU A 203 3.29 4.37 -12.52
C LEU A 203 4.00 3.54 -13.59
N VAL A 204 3.29 3.11 -14.64
CA VAL A 204 3.88 2.35 -15.76
C VAL A 204 4.99 3.14 -16.45
N TRP A 205 4.75 4.42 -16.72
CA TRP A 205 5.75 5.33 -17.28
C TRP A 205 6.95 5.46 -16.35
N ALA A 206 6.71 5.74 -15.07
CA ALA A 206 7.78 5.85 -14.07
C ALA A 206 8.64 4.58 -14.02
N LEU A 207 8.05 3.39 -14.11
CA LEU A 207 8.78 2.11 -14.11
C LEU A 207 9.51 1.83 -15.44
N SER A 208 9.07 2.45 -16.54
CA SER A 208 9.70 2.24 -17.84
C SER A 208 11.00 3.04 -17.99
N ASP A 209 11.17 4.08 -17.18
CA ASP A 209 12.35 4.96 -17.17
C ASP A 209 13.44 4.52 -16.16
N LEU A 210 13.24 3.43 -15.41
CA LEU A 210 14.13 2.96 -14.31
C LEU A 210 15.16 1.91 -14.73
#